data_AF-A0A183FIC7-F1
#
_entry.id   AF-A0A183FIC7-F1
#
_cell.length_a   1.000
_cell.length_b   1.000
_cell.length_c   1.000
_cell.angle_alpha   90.00
_cell.angle_beta   90.00
_cell.angle_gamma   90.00
#
_symmetry.space_group_name_H-M   'P 1'
#
loop_
_entity.id
_entity.type
_entity.pdbx_description
1 polymer ?
#
loop_
_entity_poly.entity_id
_entity_poly.type
_entity_poly.pdbx_seq_one_letter_code
_entity_poly.pdbx_strand_id
1 'polypeptide(L)'
;LYIPPVSETGEGFVLVIIMPIQKAWFERYGARAIIIDDTFNLTTYCLSLATVVVVDERDKGLPAAYLLSNRFVLYYLEYAETICYNMFFQND
;
A
#
# COMPACT_ATOMS: atom_id res chain seq x y z
N LEU A 1 -0.99 12.25 -8.86
CA LEU A 1 -2.43 12.44 -8.55
C LEU A 1 -3.11 11.09 -8.76
N TYR A 2 -3.82 10.55 -7.76
CA TYR A 2 -4.60 9.31 -7.94
C TYR A 2 -5.73 9.56 -8.94
N ILE A 3 -5.89 8.67 -9.93
CA ILE A 3 -7.01 8.70 -10.88
C ILE A 3 -7.92 7.53 -10.51
N PRO A 4 -9.16 7.78 -10.07
CA PRO A 4 -10.08 6.70 -9.75
C PRO A 4 -10.42 5.86 -11.00
N PRO A 5 -10.85 4.61 -10.81
CA PRO A 5 -11.35 3.77 -11.90
C PRO A 5 -12.46 4.47 -12.67
N VAL A 6 -12.42 4.36 -13.98
CA VAL A 6 -13.46 4.87 -14.88
C VAL A 6 -14.24 3.76 -15.58
N SER A 7 -13.78 2.51 -15.48
CA SER A 7 -14.42 1.35 -16.11
C SER A 7 -15.16 0.48 -15.10
N GLU A 8 -16.19 -0.21 -15.58
CA GLU A 8 -16.96 -1.21 -14.82
C GLU A 8 -16.13 -2.45 -14.48
N THR A 9 -14.97 -2.63 -15.12
CA THR A 9 -14.01 -3.70 -14.83
C THR A 9 -13.18 -3.44 -13.57
N GLY A 10 -13.25 -2.24 -12.98
CA GLY A 10 -12.48 -1.87 -11.78
C GLY A 10 -10.99 -1.65 -12.04
N GLU A 11 -10.59 -1.45 -13.30
CA GLU A 11 -9.20 -1.13 -13.66
C GLU A 11 -8.78 0.19 -13.04
N GLY A 12 -7.61 0.20 -12.39
CA GLY A 12 -7.07 1.37 -11.69
C GLY A 12 -7.60 1.56 -10.26
N PHE A 13 -8.42 0.63 -9.72
CA PHE A 13 -8.97 0.78 -8.37
C PHE A 13 -7.90 0.51 -7.32
N VAL A 14 -7.67 1.48 -6.43
CA VAL A 14 -6.88 1.27 -5.21
C VAL A 14 -7.50 2.09 -4.07
N LEU A 15 -7.92 1.40 -3.01
CA LEU A 15 -8.21 2.03 -1.73
C LEU A 15 -7.04 1.79 -0.78
N VAL A 16 -6.48 2.88 -0.26
CA VAL A 16 -5.38 2.87 0.71
C VAL A 16 -5.93 3.22 2.09
N ILE A 17 -5.73 2.34 3.06
CA ILE A 17 -6.18 2.54 4.44
C ILE A 17 -4.96 2.72 5.34
N ILE A 18 -4.88 3.87 6.00
CA ILE A 18 -3.76 4.25 6.88
C ILE A 18 -4.30 4.98 8.12
N MET A 19 -3.93 4.51 9.30
CA MET A 19 -4.17 5.15 10.59
C MET A 19 -3.00 6.06 11.00
N PRO A 20 -3.19 7.04 11.90
CA PRO A 20 -2.11 7.94 12.31
C PRO A 20 -0.84 7.23 12.80
N ILE A 21 -0.97 6.15 13.58
CA ILE A 21 0.18 5.36 14.04
C ILE A 21 0.90 4.66 12.89
N GLN A 22 0.17 4.22 11.87
CA GLN A 22 0.73 3.55 10.71
C GLN A 22 1.47 4.54 9.81
N LYS A 23 0.95 5.77 9.67
CA LYS A 23 1.68 6.89 9.05
C LYS A 23 2.98 7.19 9.80
N ALA A 24 2.94 7.27 11.13
CA ALA A 24 4.13 7.50 11.94
C ALA A 24 5.17 6.37 11.79
N TRP A 25 4.74 5.11 11.65
CA TRP A 25 5.64 4.00 11.34
C TRP A 25 6.25 4.13 9.95
N PHE A 26 5.46 4.50 8.94
CA PHE A 26 5.99 4.81 7.61
C PHE A 26 7.05 5.91 7.68
N GLU A 27 6.72 7.05 8.28
CA GLU A 27 7.62 8.20 8.44
C GLU A 27 8.96 7.82 9.09
N ARG A 28 8.91 6.94 10.10
CA ARG A 28 10.08 6.55 10.87
C ARG A 28 10.89 5.40 10.26
N TYR A 29 10.24 4.43 9.62
CA TYR A 29 10.86 3.15 9.25
C TYR A 29 10.83 2.87 7.75
N GLY A 30 10.08 3.62 6.94
CA GLY A 30 9.91 3.37 5.51
C GLY A 30 11.21 3.41 4.70
N ALA A 31 12.19 4.21 5.12
CA ALA A 31 13.51 4.27 4.47
C ALA A 31 14.37 3.01 4.68
N ARG A 32 14.05 2.17 5.68
CA ARG A 32 14.79 0.93 5.96
C ARG A 32 14.38 -0.19 5.01
N ALA A 33 13.09 -0.46 4.96
CA ALA A 33 12.49 -1.48 4.12
C ALA A 33 10.98 -1.27 4.03
N ILE A 34 10.43 -1.48 2.84
CA ILE A 34 8.99 -1.57 2.57
C ILE A 34 8.74 -2.91 1.91
N ILE A 35 7.82 -3.68 2.48
CA ILE A 35 7.42 -5.00 2.01
C ILE A 35 5.94 -4.92 1.66
N ILE A 36 5.54 -5.52 0.54
CA ILE A 36 4.14 -5.65 0.15
C ILE A 36 3.83 -7.14 0.09
N ASP A 37 2.86 -7.56 0.89
CA ASP A 37 2.43 -8.95 0.98
C ASP A 37 0.94 -9.04 0.62
N ASP A 38 0.65 -9.66 -0.53
CA ASP A 38 -0.71 -9.92 -0.99
C ASP A 38 -1.23 -11.22 -0.37
N THR A 39 -2.52 -11.23 -0.04
CA THR A 39 -3.25 -12.39 0.50
C THR A 39 -3.58 -13.44 -0.56
N PHE A 40 -2.97 -13.40 -1.76
CA PHE A 40 -3.05 -14.40 -2.84
C PHE A 40 -4.44 -15.06 -3.03
N ASN A 41 -5.46 -14.28 -3.38
CA ASN A 41 -6.80 -14.80 -3.72
C ASN A 41 -7.40 -15.78 -2.69
N LEU A 42 -7.07 -15.61 -1.41
CA LEU A 42 -7.65 -16.41 -0.32
C LEU A 42 -9.13 -16.09 -0.07
N THR A 43 -9.73 -15.15 -0.83
CA THR A 43 -11.13 -14.74 -0.69
C THR A 43 -11.91 -15.03 -1.97
N THR A 44 -13.21 -15.31 -1.82
CA THR A 44 -14.15 -15.52 -2.94
C THR A 44 -14.66 -14.21 -3.55
N TYR A 45 -14.21 -13.06 -3.03
CA TYR A 45 -14.60 -11.74 -3.51
C TYR A 45 -13.74 -11.32 -4.71
N CYS A 46 -14.29 -10.48 -5.58
CA CYS A 46 -13.52 -9.76 -6.60
C CYS A 46 -12.68 -8.62 -5.99
N LEU A 47 -12.04 -8.89 -4.85
CA LEU A 47 -11.23 -7.95 -4.08
C LEU A 47 -9.99 -8.67 -3.57
N SER A 48 -8.83 -8.17 -3.97
CA SER A 48 -7.53 -8.55 -3.44
C SER A 48 -7.13 -7.56 -2.33
N LEU A 49 -6.50 -8.07 -1.28
CA LEU A 49 -5.96 -7.30 -0.17
C LEU A 49 -4.45 -7.53 -0.08
N ALA A 50 -3.69 -6.44 -0.11
CA ALA A 50 -2.27 -6.46 0.20
C ALA A 50 -1.97 -5.64 1.45
N THR A 51 -1.05 -6.12 2.27
CA THR A 51 -0.53 -5.41 3.43
C THR A 51 0.80 -4.78 3.08
N VAL A 52 0.96 -3.49 3.36
CA VAL A 52 2.28 -2.85 3.31
C VAL A 52 2.89 -2.88 4.70
N VAL A 53 4.09 -3.42 4.80
CA VAL A 53 4.82 -3.65 6.04
C VAL A 53 6.12 -2.86 6.02
N VAL A 54 6.38 -2.12 7.10
CA VAL A 54 7.71 -1.53 7.36
C VAL A 54 8.42 -2.32 8.45
N VAL A 55 9.74 -2.20 8.51
CA VAL A 55 10.57 -2.95 9.47
C VAL A 55 11.13 -2.01 10.53
N ASP A 56 10.77 -2.24 11.79
CA ASP A 56 11.23 -1.43 12.93
C ASP A 56 12.74 -1.62 13.23
N GLU A 57 13.24 -0.94 14.26
CA GLU A 57 14.66 -1.07 14.66
C GLU A 57 15.06 -2.43 15.24
N ARG A 58 14.09 -3.32 15.49
CA ARG A 58 14.28 -4.67 16.04
C ARG A 58 13.93 -5.75 15.02
N ASP A 59 13.90 -5.38 13.74
CA ASP A 59 13.58 -6.24 12.60
C ASP A 59 12.18 -6.87 12.68
N LYS A 60 11.23 -6.20 13.32
CA LYS A 60 9.83 -6.61 13.35
C LYS A 60 9.03 -5.92 12.24
N GLY A 61 8.23 -6.71 11.54
CA GLY A 61 7.27 -6.19 10.56
C GLY A 61 6.10 -5.49 11.26
N LEU A 62 5.86 -4.24 10.88
CA LEU A 62 4.72 -3.42 11.33
C LEU A 62 3.79 -3.16 10.14
N PRO A 63 2.48 -3.48 10.22
CA PRO A 63 1.54 -3.24 9.14
C PRO A 63 1.23 -1.75 9.03
N ALA A 64 1.84 -1.10 8.05
CA ALA A 64 1.84 0.35 7.89
C ALA A 64 0.79 0.86 6.89
N ALA A 65 0.22 -0.01 6.04
CA ALA A 65 -0.99 0.28 5.27
C ALA A 65 -1.68 -0.99 4.81
N TYR A 66 -2.93 -0.84 4.38
CA TYR A 66 -3.65 -1.87 3.65
C TYR A 66 -4.08 -1.32 2.29
N LEU A 67 -3.87 -2.12 1.24
CA LEU A 67 -4.25 -1.83 -0.13
C LEU A 67 -5.39 -2.77 -0.53
N LEU A 68 -6.48 -2.20 -1.02
CA LEU A 68 -7.58 -2.95 -1.61
C LEU A 68 -7.67 -2.62 -3.10
N SER A 69 -7.73 -3.66 -3.92
CA SER A 69 -7.88 -3.55 -5.38
C SER A 69 -8.76 -4.69 -5.90
N ASN A 70 -9.33 -4.55 -7.09
CA ASN A 70 -9.98 -5.67 -7.78
C ASN A 70 -8.96 -6.78 -8.17
N ARG A 71 -7.72 -6.39 -8.48
CA ARG A 71 -6.62 -7.30 -8.81
C ARG A 71 -5.29 -6.62 -8.56
N PHE A 72 -4.27 -7.35 -8.12
CA PHE A 72 -2.89 -6.88 -8.17
C PHE A 72 -2.17 -7.33 -9.46
N VAL A 73 -1.49 -6.40 -10.13
CA VAL A 73 -0.52 -6.62 -11.22
C VAL A 73 0.78 -5.86 -10.92
N LEU A 74 1.85 -6.11 -11.68
CA LEU A 74 3.20 -5.61 -11.37
C LEU A 74 3.33 -4.09 -11.17
N TYR A 75 2.47 -3.26 -11.79
CA TYR A 75 2.50 -1.80 -11.60
C TYR A 75 2.14 -1.34 -10.17
N TYR A 76 1.59 -2.20 -9.30
CA TYR A 76 1.25 -1.78 -7.94
C TYR A 76 2.47 -1.56 -7.05
N LEU A 77 3.64 -2.13 -7.40
CA LEU A 77 4.91 -1.81 -6.74
C LEU A 77 5.27 -0.34 -6.96
N GLU A 78 5.12 0.15 -8.20
CA GLU A 78 5.32 1.57 -8.55
C GLU A 78 4.30 2.48 -7.84
N TYR A 79 3.07 1.99 -7.63
CA TYR A 79 2.05 2.72 -6.87
C TYR A 79 2.37 2.81 -5.38
N ALA A 80 2.88 1.74 -4.77
CA ALA A 80 3.32 1.77 -3.38
C ALA A 80 4.52 2.71 -3.19
N GLU A 81 5.46 2.68 -4.13
CA GLU A 81 6.55 3.66 -4.20
C GLU A 81 6.00 5.09 -4.35
N THR A 82 4.98 5.30 -5.19
CA THR A 82 4.33 6.61 -5.38
C THR A 82 3.56 7.07 -4.14
N ILE A 83 2.88 6.18 -3.43
CA ILE A 83 2.20 6.46 -2.16
C ILE A 83 3.24 6.88 -1.11
N CYS A 84 4.33 6.12 -1.01
CA CYS A 84 5.44 6.48 -0.15
C CYS A 84 5.96 7.86 -0.57
N TYR A 85 6.34 8.05 -1.82
CA TYR A 85 6.91 9.30 -2.32
C TYR A 85 6.01 10.51 -2.05
N ASN A 86 4.71 10.41 -2.31
CA ASN A 86 3.78 11.52 -2.05
C ASN A 86 3.56 11.76 -0.55
N MET A 87 3.65 10.73 0.30
CA MET A 87 3.57 10.92 1.75
C MET A 87 4.85 11.54 2.34
N PHE A 88 6.02 11.29 1.74
CA PHE A 88 7.32 11.77 2.24
C PHE A 88 7.81 13.09 1.62
N PHE A 89 7.50 13.38 0.35
CA PHE A 89 8.18 14.44 -0.43
C PHE A 89 7.27 15.53 -1.00
N GLN A 90 5.97 15.54 -0.71
CA GLN A 90 5.07 16.65 -1.12
C GLN A 90 4.90 17.75 -0.06
N ASN A 91 5.65 17.69 1.05
CA ASN A 91 5.64 18.72 2.10
C ASN A 91 6.95 19.54 2.18
N ASP A 92 7.84 19.41 1.19
CA ASP A 92 9.02 20.28 1.02
C ASP A 92 8.77 21.36 -0.03
#